data_AF-H2Y0D3-F1
#
_entry.id   AF-H2Y0D3-F1
#
_cell.length_a   1.000
_cell.length_b   1.000
_cell.length_c   1.000
_cell.angle_alpha   90.00
_cell.angle_beta   90.00
_cell.angle_gamma   90.00
#
_symmetry.space_group_name_H-M   'P 1'
#
loop_
_entity.id
_entity.type
_entity.pdbx_description
1 polymer ?
#
loop_
_entity_poly.entity_id
_entity_poly.type
_entity_poly.pdbx_seq_one_letter_code
_entity_poly.pdbx_strand_id
1 'polypeptide(L)'
;MFQLLELENGDELWERQEYTQAMPIYERCQNHLSSTDKPLYMLKLALCLSQGNKREESKKLLTTTLQNLEQDPPVNYHCFKLGEAVRQIGQRYFRCGCYSMATLVVISAAKLFARCTDVSNGPKGILNCMNDLRN
;
A
#
# COMPACT_ATOMS: atom_id res chain seq x y z
N MET A 1 12.63 -20.07 4.40
CA MET A 1 13.39 -19.37 5.47
C MET A 1 14.20 -18.20 4.91
N PHE A 2 14.99 -18.39 3.85
CA PHE A 2 15.77 -17.30 3.22
C PHE A 2 14.92 -16.12 2.69
N GLN A 3 13.75 -16.40 2.08
CA GLN A 3 12.88 -15.39 1.49
C GLN A 3 12.13 -14.51 2.50
N LEU A 4 11.86 -15.03 3.71
CA LEU A 4 11.26 -14.25 4.79
C LEU A 4 12.25 -13.20 5.30
N LEU A 5 13.52 -13.60 5.46
CA LEU A 5 14.60 -12.69 5.84
C LEU A 5 14.85 -11.61 4.77
N GLU A 6 14.74 -11.95 3.48
CA GLU A 6 14.84 -10.95 2.41
C GLU A 6 13.69 -9.94 2.46
N LEU A 7 12.46 -10.39 2.71
CA LEU A 7 11.30 -9.52 2.85
C LEU A 7 11.42 -8.58 4.06
N GLU A 8 11.88 -9.11 5.20
CA GLU A 8 12.18 -8.32 6.41
C GLU A 8 13.22 -7.23 6.10
N ASN A 9 14.30 -7.57 5.40
CA ASN A 9 15.31 -6.59 4.97
C ASN A 9 14.72 -5.52 4.04
N GLY A 10 13.81 -5.89 3.13
CA GLY A 10 13.11 -4.96 2.25
C GLY A 10 12.25 -3.97 3.04
N ASP A 11 11.50 -4.47 4.02
CA ASP A 11 10.67 -3.65 4.90
C ASP A 11 11.50 -2.75 5.82
N GLU A 12 12.66 -3.19 6.31
CA GLU A 12 13.57 -2.31 7.06
C GLU A 12 14.08 -1.13 6.21
N LEU A 13 14.51 -1.39 4.97
CA LEU A 13 14.95 -0.33 4.05
C LEU A 13 13.79 0.62 3.70
N TRP A 14 12.58 0.07 3.58
CA TRP A 14 11.37 0.85 3.35
C TRP A 14 11.07 1.82 4.48
N GLU A 15 11.16 1.35 5.73
CA GLU A 15 10.98 2.18 6.92
C GLU A 15 12.04 3.29 7.01
N ARG A 16 13.26 3.02 6.55
CA ARG A 16 14.36 4.00 6.47
C ARG A 16 14.28 4.96 5.27
N GLN A 17 13.27 4.83 4.40
CA GLN A 17 13.13 5.61 3.15
C GLN A 17 14.22 5.33 2.11
N GLU A 18 14.91 4.20 2.21
CA GLU A 18 15.96 3.78 1.29
C GLU A 18 15.35 3.09 0.06
N TYR A 19 14.45 3.78 -0.62
CA TYR A 19 13.56 3.23 -1.64
C TYR A 19 14.28 2.59 -2.83
N THR A 20 15.38 3.18 -3.27
CA THR A 20 16.21 2.64 -4.36
C THR A 20 16.85 1.30 -3.98
N GLN A 21 17.18 1.11 -2.69
CA GLN A 21 17.75 -0.13 -2.18
C GLN A 21 16.66 -1.18 -1.88
N ALA A 22 15.48 -0.75 -1.42
CA ALA A 22 14.34 -1.64 -1.19
C ALA A 22 13.76 -2.23 -2.49
N MET A 23 13.76 -1.45 -3.58
CA MET A 23 13.21 -1.82 -4.88
C MET A 23 13.62 -3.21 -5.41
N PRO A 24 14.93 -3.55 -5.54
CA PRO A 24 15.34 -4.86 -6.07
C PRO A 24 14.98 -6.03 -5.16
N ILE A 25 14.70 -5.79 -3.87
CA ILE A 25 14.20 -6.84 -2.97
C ILE A 25 12.74 -7.12 -3.29
N TYR A 26 11.92 -6.08 -3.37
CA TYR A 26 10.50 -6.23 -3.70
C TYR A 26 10.27 -6.82 -5.10
N GLU A 27 11.08 -6.44 -6.10
CA GLU A 27 11.01 -7.03 -7.46
C GLU A 27 11.29 -8.54 -7.45
N ARG A 28 12.21 -9.02 -6.59
CA ARG A 28 12.53 -10.46 -6.46
C ARG A 28 11.45 -11.23 -5.72
N CYS A 29 10.88 -10.63 -4.66
CA CYS A 29 9.93 -11.34 -3.82
C CYS A 29 8.50 -11.41 -4.40
N GLN A 30 8.16 -10.61 -5.41
CA GLN A 30 6.78 -10.47 -5.92
C GLN A 30 6.06 -11.79 -6.28
N ASN A 31 6.82 -12.81 -6.71
CA ASN A 31 6.28 -14.11 -7.16
C ASN A 31 6.01 -15.08 -6.00
N HIS A 32 6.46 -14.76 -4.80
CA HIS A 32 6.41 -15.64 -3.63
C HIS A 32 5.46 -15.12 -2.54
N LEU A 33 4.78 -14.01 -2.79
CA LEU A 33 3.87 -13.39 -1.83
C LEU A 33 2.51 -14.11 -1.82
N SER A 34 1.94 -14.21 -0.62
CA SER A 34 0.55 -14.63 -0.45
C SER A 34 -0.39 -13.66 -1.17
N SER A 35 -1.56 -14.13 -1.58
CA SER A 35 -2.59 -13.26 -2.16
C SER A 35 -3.00 -12.12 -1.22
N THR A 36 -2.94 -12.36 0.10
CA THR A 36 -3.30 -11.38 1.13
C THR A 36 -2.27 -10.26 1.26
N ASP A 37 -0.97 -10.57 1.20
CA ASP A 37 0.09 -9.59 1.42
C ASP A 37 0.52 -8.89 0.13
N LYS A 38 0.32 -9.56 -1.01
CA LYS A 38 0.73 -9.07 -2.34
C LYS A 38 0.29 -7.63 -2.62
N PRO A 39 -0.96 -7.20 -2.35
CA PRO A 39 -1.35 -5.82 -2.63
C PRO A 39 -0.51 -4.79 -1.87
N LEU A 40 -0.24 -5.00 -0.57
CA LEU A 40 0.57 -4.08 0.22
C LEU A 40 1.99 -3.95 -0.34
N TYR A 41 2.58 -5.09 -0.71
CA TYR A 41 3.89 -5.15 -1.33
C TYR A 41 3.95 -4.45 -2.68
N MET A 42 2.95 -4.65 -3.54
CA MET A 42 2.89 -3.99 -4.84
C MET A 42 2.74 -2.46 -4.70
N LEU A 43 2.02 -1.98 -3.68
CA LEU A 43 1.94 -0.54 -3.38
C LEU A 43 3.28 0.02 -2.89
N LYS A 44 4.00 -0.68 -2.02
CA LYS A 44 5.36 -0.28 -1.58
C LYS A 44 6.33 -0.25 -2.77
N LEU A 45 6.31 -1.28 -3.61
CA LEU A 45 7.13 -1.34 -4.82
C LEU A 45 6.78 -0.20 -5.79
N ALA A 46 5.49 0.11 -5.97
CA ALA A 46 5.08 1.22 -6.82
C ALA A 46 5.67 2.55 -6.33
N LEU A 47 5.74 2.81 -5.02
CA LEU A 47 6.40 4.03 -4.52
C LEU A 47 7.93 3.94 -4.70
N CYS A 48 8.55 2.77 -4.50
CA CYS A 48 9.97 2.57 -4.82
C CYS A 48 10.29 2.96 -6.27
N LEU A 49 9.49 2.47 -7.22
CA LEU A 49 9.63 2.78 -8.66
C LEU A 49 9.50 4.28 -8.93
N SER A 50 8.55 4.95 -8.28
CA SER A 50 8.36 6.41 -8.42
C SER A 50 9.61 7.18 -7.98
N GLN A 51 10.17 6.81 -6.83
CA GLN A 51 11.38 7.42 -6.26
C GLN A 51 12.65 7.04 -7.05
N GLY A 52 12.65 5.90 -7.73
CA GLY A 52 13.70 5.46 -8.65
C GLY A 52 13.57 6.00 -10.08
N ASN A 53 12.79 7.06 -10.33
CA ASN A 53 12.53 7.65 -11.65
C ASN A 53 11.81 6.75 -12.68
N LYS A 54 11.24 5.61 -12.26
CA LYS A 54 10.42 4.72 -13.11
C LYS A 54 8.93 5.05 -12.97
N ARG A 55 8.55 6.29 -13.31
CA ARG A 55 7.21 6.86 -13.03
C ARG A 55 6.06 6.12 -13.73
N GLU A 56 6.22 5.74 -14.99
CA GLU A 56 5.16 5.05 -15.74
C GLU A 56 4.90 3.63 -15.22
N GLU A 57 5.98 2.89 -14.90
CA GLU A 57 5.89 1.56 -14.27
C GLU A 57 5.21 1.65 -12.90
N SER A 58 5.61 2.64 -12.09
CA SER A 58 4.98 2.95 -10.81
C SER A 58 3.47 3.18 -10.95
N LYS A 59 3.07 4.04 -11.90
CA LYS A 59 1.65 4.34 -12.13
C LYS A 59 0.87 3.10 -12.53
N LYS A 60 1.37 2.32 -13.49
CA LYS A 60 0.73 1.09 -13.97
C LYS A 60 0.57 0.07 -12.84
N LEU A 61 1.63 -0.16 -12.07
CA LEU A 61 1.60 -1.09 -10.95
C LEU A 61 0.62 -0.63 -9.86
N LEU A 62 0.64 0.66 -9.51
CA LEU A 62 -0.27 1.27 -8.56
C LEU A 62 -1.74 1.06 -8.99
N THR A 63 -2.10 1.52 -10.19
CA THR A 63 -3.50 1.46 -10.66
C THR A 63 -4.00 0.02 -10.74
N THR A 64 -3.16 -0.90 -11.22
CA THR A 64 -3.51 -2.33 -11.31
C THR A 64 -3.73 -2.92 -9.93
N THR A 65 -2.87 -2.60 -8.96
CA THR A 65 -2.99 -3.08 -7.57
C THR A 65 -4.27 -2.57 -6.91
N LEU A 66 -4.59 -1.29 -7.07
CA LEU A 66 -5.80 -0.70 -6.51
C LEU A 66 -7.07 -1.25 -7.16
N GLN A 67 -7.05 -1.49 -8.48
CA GLN A 67 -8.16 -2.14 -9.19
C GLN A 67 -8.40 -3.56 -8.68
N ASN A 68 -7.33 -4.33 -8.49
CA ASN A 68 -7.43 -5.69 -7.95
C ASN A 68 -8.01 -5.70 -6.53
N LEU A 69 -7.59 -4.79 -5.65
CA LEU A 69 -8.15 -4.65 -4.30
C LEU A 69 -9.65 -4.30 -4.31
N GLU A 70 -10.11 -3.57 -5.32
CA GLU A 70 -11.52 -3.19 -5.44
C GLU A 70 -12.38 -4.35 -5.97
N GLN A 71 -11.87 -5.07 -6.98
CA GLN A 71 -12.53 -6.19 -7.64
C GLN A 71 -12.54 -7.47 -6.78
N ASP A 72 -11.44 -7.75 -6.08
CA ASP A 72 -11.26 -8.92 -5.23
C ASP A 72 -10.80 -8.48 -3.82
N PRO A 73 -11.71 -7.91 -3.01
CA PRO A 73 -11.36 -7.49 -1.66
C PRO A 73 -11.06 -8.68 -0.74
N PRO A 74 -10.30 -8.45 0.34
CA PRO A 74 -10.25 -9.42 1.42
C PRO A 74 -11.64 -9.58 2.07
N VAL A 75 -11.80 -10.65 2.83
CA VAL A 75 -13.03 -10.89 3.61
C VAL A 75 -13.26 -9.72 4.58
N ASN A 76 -14.53 -9.33 4.78
CA ASN A 76 -14.90 -8.10 5.50
C ASN A 76 -14.23 -7.89 6.86
N TYR A 77 -13.96 -8.95 7.63
CA TYR A 77 -13.29 -8.85 8.94
C TYR A 77 -11.79 -8.52 8.85
N HIS A 78 -11.17 -8.68 7.68
CA HIS A 78 -9.79 -8.28 7.39
C HIS A 78 -9.67 -6.89 6.78
N CYS A 79 -10.78 -6.31 6.29
CA CYS A 79 -10.78 -5.01 5.62
C CYS A 79 -10.22 -3.88 6.49
N PHE A 80 -10.44 -3.90 7.80
CA PHE A 80 -9.92 -2.84 8.68
C PHE A 80 -8.39 -2.86 8.76
N LYS A 81 -7.80 -4.02 9.05
CA LYS A 81 -6.34 -4.17 9.16
C LYS A 81 -5.66 -3.85 7.82
N LEU A 82 -6.22 -4.32 6.71
CA LEU A 82 -5.69 -4.01 5.39
C LEU A 82 -5.86 -2.52 5.06
N GLY A 83 -7.02 -1.93 5.35
CA GLY A 83 -7.29 -0.51 5.16
C GLY A 83 -6.30 0.38 5.89
N GLU A 84 -5.98 0.08 7.16
CA GLU A 84 -4.96 0.82 7.91
C GLU A 84 -3.57 0.70 7.28
N ALA A 85 -3.17 -0.49 6.84
CA ALA A 85 -1.89 -0.68 6.18
C ALA A 85 -1.81 0.08 4.83
N VAL A 86 -2.86 0.03 4.01
CA VAL A 86 -2.95 0.80 2.76
C VAL A 86 -2.91 2.30 3.05
N ARG A 87 -3.64 2.77 4.07
CA ARG A 87 -3.65 4.19 4.49
C ARG A 87 -2.26 4.67 4.88
N GLN A 88 -1.52 3.90 5.68
CA GLN A 88 -0.15 4.23 6.08
C GLN A 88 0.80 4.33 4.87
N ILE A 89 0.65 3.45 3.87
CA ILE A 89 1.40 3.58 2.61
C ILE A 89 1.01 4.88 1.89
N GLY A 90 -0.27 5.22 1.83
CA GLY A 90 -0.76 6.50 1.29
C GLY A 90 -0.13 7.72 1.97
N GLN A 91 -0.01 7.71 3.30
CA GLN A 91 0.70 8.76 4.05
C GLN A 91 2.18 8.84 3.65
N ARG A 92 2.82 7.72 3.33
CA ARG A 92 4.21 7.71 2.84
C ARG A 92 4.33 8.37 1.47
N TYR A 93 3.38 8.12 0.56
CA TYR A 93 3.32 8.82 -0.73
C TYR A 93 3.21 10.34 -0.55
N PHE A 94 2.44 10.83 0.43
CA PHE A 94 2.36 12.25 0.76
C PHE A 94 3.72 12.82 1.20
N ARG A 95 4.43 12.14 2.11
CA ARG A 95 5.76 12.56 2.58
C ARG A 95 6.79 12.62 1.44
N CYS A 96 6.61 11.80 0.42
CA CYS A 96 7.46 11.79 -0.78
C CYS A 96 7.03 12.78 -1.87
N GLY A 97 6.01 13.62 -1.63
CA GLY A 97 5.51 14.60 -2.60
C GLY A 97 4.68 14.01 -3.76
N CYS A 98 4.32 12.73 -3.69
CA CYS A 98 3.55 12.05 -4.73
C CYS A 98 2.03 12.18 -4.49
N TYR A 99 1.54 13.43 -4.37
CA TYR A 99 0.18 13.74 -3.90
C TYR A 99 -0.95 13.05 -4.67
N SER A 100 -0.90 13.02 -6.00
CA SER A 100 -1.96 12.40 -6.82
C SER A 100 -2.07 10.89 -6.57
N MET A 101 -0.93 10.21 -6.43
CA MET A 101 -0.87 8.79 -6.10
C MET A 101 -1.29 8.53 -4.65
N ALA A 102 -0.87 9.38 -3.72
CA ALA A 102 -1.28 9.32 -2.31
C ALA A 102 -2.80 9.34 -2.18
N THR A 103 -3.47 10.27 -2.87
CA THR A 103 -4.93 10.39 -2.88
C THR A 103 -5.60 9.10 -3.37
N LEU A 104 -5.10 8.48 -4.44
CA LEU A 104 -5.66 7.21 -4.94
C LEU A 104 -5.53 6.08 -3.91
N VAL A 105 -4.38 5.98 -3.26
CA VAL A 105 -4.13 4.97 -2.22
C VAL A 105 -5.05 5.18 -1.02
N VAL A 106 -5.18 6.42 -0.54
CA VAL A 106 -6.03 6.77 0.61
C VAL A 106 -7.52 6.57 0.30
N ILE A 107 -7.98 6.88 -0.92
CA ILE A 107 -9.35 6.58 -1.35
C ILE A 107 -9.59 5.06 -1.35
N SER A 108 -8.64 4.27 -1.83
CA SER A 108 -8.76 2.81 -1.80
C SER A 108 -8.83 2.26 -0.36
N ALA A 109 -8.03 2.81 0.57
CA ALA A 109 -8.16 2.51 1.99
C ALA A 109 -9.56 2.84 2.53
N ALA A 110 -10.13 3.99 2.18
CA ALA A 110 -11.49 4.36 2.56
C ALA A 110 -12.55 3.37 2.03
N LYS A 111 -12.39 2.88 0.80
CA LYS A 111 -13.26 1.84 0.24
C LYS A 111 -13.16 0.52 1.01
N LEU A 112 -11.97 0.14 1.49
CA LEU A 112 -11.81 -1.02 2.38
C LEU A 112 -12.52 -0.80 3.73
N PHE A 113 -12.37 0.39 4.33
CA PHE A 113 -13.07 0.70 5.58
C PHE A 113 -14.60 0.68 5.44
N ALA A 114 -15.14 1.12 4.31
CA ALA A 114 -16.58 1.05 4.03
C ALA A 114 -17.12 -0.39 3.96
N ARG A 115 -16.25 -1.38 3.72
CA ARG A 115 -16.61 -2.82 3.71
C ARG A 115 -16.49 -3.49 5.09
N CYS A 116 -15.99 -2.79 6.10
CA CYS A 116 -15.87 -3.33 7.45
C CYS A 116 -17.27 -3.55 8.04
N THR A 117 -17.49 -4.71 8.66
CA THR A 117 -18.74 -5.02 9.37
C THR A 117 -18.79 -4.42 10.78
N ASP A 118 -17.64 -3.95 11.28
CA ASP A 118 -17.52 -3.31 12.58
C ASP A 118 -17.99 -1.85 12.52
N VAL A 119 -19.05 -1.57 13.28
CA VAL A 119 -19.75 -0.28 13.32
C VAL A 119 -18.88 0.86 13.87
N SER A 120 -17.83 0.54 14.64
CA SER A 120 -16.91 1.54 15.20
C SER A 120 -15.69 1.75 14.30
N ASN A 121 -15.10 0.65 13.84
CA ASN A 121 -13.81 0.68 13.15
C ASN A 121 -13.91 1.18 11.70
N GLY A 122 -14.98 0.84 10.97
CA GLY A 122 -15.19 1.33 9.61
C GLY A 122 -15.26 2.86 9.53
N PRO A 123 -16.20 3.51 10.24
CA PRO A 123 -16.32 4.97 10.25
C PRO A 123 -15.06 5.69 10.75
N LYS A 124 -14.38 5.15 11.78
CA LYS A 124 -13.12 5.70 12.29
C LYS A 124 -12.03 5.71 11.22
N GLY A 125 -11.87 4.60 10.48
CA GLY A 125 -10.90 4.51 9.39
C GLY A 125 -11.18 5.51 8.26
N ILE A 126 -12.46 5.69 7.88
CA ILE A 126 -12.86 6.68 6.88
C ILE A 126 -12.53 8.11 7.33
N LEU A 127 -12.82 8.46 8.59
CA LEU A 127 -12.48 9.77 9.16
C LEU A 127 -10.97 10.02 9.15
N ASN A 128 -10.17 8.99 9.46
CA ASN A 128 -8.71 9.08 9.37
C ASN A 128 -8.25 9.37 7.93
N CYS A 129 -8.82 8.68 6.93
CA CYS A 129 -8.52 8.96 5.52
C CYS A 129 -8.90 10.40 5.13
N MET A 130 -10.04 10.92 5.58
CA MET A 130 -10.45 12.30 5.30
C MET A 130 -9.48 13.32 5.91
N ASN A 131 -9.01 13.06 7.14
CA ASN A 131 -8.01 13.90 7.79
C ASN A 131 -6.66 13.86 7.04
N ASP A 132 -6.25 12.69 6.56
CA ASP A 132 -5.02 12.53 5.77
C ASP A 132 -5.09 13.30 4.44
N LEU A 133 -6.25 13.39 3.80
CA LEU A 133 -6.43 14.14 2.54
C LEU A 133 -6.47 15.67 2.73
N ARG A 134 -6.68 16.15 3.96
CA ARG A 134 -6.79 17.58 4.28
C ARG A 134 -5.42 18.22 4.56
N ASN A 135 -4.45 17.42 4.99
CA ASN A 135 -3.10 17.86 5.37
C ASN A 135 -2.10 17.65 4.23
#